data_AF-A0A3L6J7V7-F1
#
_entry.id   AF-A0A3L6J7V7-F1
#
_cell.length_a   1.000
_cell.length_b   1.000
_cell.length_c   1.000
_cell.angle_alpha   90.00
_cell.angle_beta   90.00
_cell.angle_gamma   90.00
#
_symmetry.space_group_name_H-M   'P 1'
#
loop_
_entity.id
_entity.type
_entity.pdbx_description
1 polymer ?
#
loop_
_entity_poly.entity_id
_entity_poly.type
_entity_poly.pdbx_seq_one_letter_code
_entity_poly.pdbx_strand_id
1 'polypeptide(L)'
;MEERVEGIIVASVVEPISDTDMKAGFITVKTSEDDYVKLEVGSYTTFATLEEGEKVLVQAETLGSTGVIYAKSVILSERSAK
;
A
#
# COMPACT_ATOMS: atom_id res chain seq x y z
N MET A 1 -7.94 1.86 -14.27
CA MET A 1 -6.65 1.51 -14.90
C MET A 1 -5.79 0.95 -13.78
N GLU A 2 -5.14 -0.19 -13.99
CA GLU A 2 -4.29 -0.78 -12.96
C GLU A 2 -2.89 -0.17 -13.03
N GLU A 3 -2.39 0.26 -11.89
CA GLU A 3 -1.13 0.97 -11.71
C GLU A 3 -0.23 0.16 -10.77
N ARG A 4 1.09 0.27 -10.99
CA ARG A 4 2.09 -0.39 -10.15
C ARG A 4 2.95 0.68 -9.49
N VAL A 5 3.04 0.62 -8.17
CA VAL A 5 3.85 1.53 -7.36
C VAL A 5 4.91 0.68 -6.65
N GLU A 6 6.18 0.93 -6.92
CA GLU A 6 7.29 0.29 -6.19
C GLU A 6 7.99 1.34 -5.33
N GLY A 7 8.30 0.98 -4.09
CA GLY A 7 8.99 1.89 -3.19
C GLY A 7 9.09 1.38 -1.76
N ILE A 8 9.36 2.30 -0.83
CA ILE A 8 9.45 2.04 0.61
C ILE A 8 8.22 2.61 1.30
N ILE A 9 7.59 1.84 2.19
CA ILE A 9 6.52 2.37 3.04
C ILE A 9 7.15 3.36 4.03
N VAL A 10 6.78 4.64 3.94
CA VAL A 10 7.30 5.70 4.81
C VAL A 10 6.28 6.18 5.84
N ALA A 11 5.01 5.80 5.68
CA ALA A 11 3.97 6.01 6.66
C ALA A 11 2.91 4.93 6.54
N SER A 12 2.40 4.43 7.65
CA SER A 12 1.30 3.46 7.70
C SER A 12 0.31 3.81 8.80
N VAL A 13 -0.93 4.11 8.42
CA VAL A 13 -2.02 4.37 9.36
C VAL A 13 -3.14 3.41 9.02
N VAL A 14 -3.21 2.33 9.78
CA VAL A 14 -4.10 1.20 9.52
C VAL A 14 -4.78 0.81 10.81
N GLU A 15 -6.10 0.75 10.79
CA GLU A 15 -6.93 0.38 11.93
C GLU A 15 -7.73 -0.90 11.63
N PRO A 16 -8.01 -1.72 12.64
CA PRO A 16 -8.90 -2.85 12.48
C PRO A 16 -10.33 -2.37 12.18
N ILE A 17 -11.02 -3.10 11.31
CA ILE A 17 -12.42 -2.85 11.01
C ILE A 17 -13.27 -3.60 12.05
N SER A 18 -13.65 -2.91 13.11
CA SER A 18 -14.43 -3.48 14.23
C SER A 18 -13.74 -4.73 14.82
N ASP A 19 -14.50 -5.77 15.15
CA ASP A 19 -13.98 -7.04 15.70
C ASP A 19 -13.56 -8.04 14.61
N THR A 20 -13.27 -7.58 13.39
CA THR A 20 -12.83 -8.46 12.29
C THR A 20 -11.31 -8.47 12.13
N ASP A 21 -10.77 -9.50 11.50
CA ASP A 21 -9.36 -9.56 11.09
C ASP A 21 -9.03 -8.60 9.92
N MET A 22 -10.03 -7.86 9.41
CA MET A 22 -9.85 -6.92 8.32
C MET A 22 -9.25 -5.62 8.81
N LYS A 23 -8.44 -5.00 7.95
CA LYS A 23 -7.74 -3.75 8.22
C LYS A 23 -8.09 -2.73 7.14
N ALA A 24 -8.26 -1.47 7.54
CA ALA A 24 -8.45 -0.36 6.63
C ALA A 24 -7.62 0.86 7.03
N GLY A 25 -7.29 1.69 6.06
CA GLY A 25 -6.53 2.91 6.29
C GLY A 25 -5.73 3.30 5.07
N PHE A 26 -4.52 3.80 5.28
CA PHE A 26 -3.66 4.25 4.20
C PHE A 26 -2.18 3.95 4.48
N ILE A 27 -1.46 3.68 3.41
CA ILE A 27 0.00 3.66 3.39
C ILE A 27 0.51 4.77 2.49
N THR A 28 1.69 5.30 2.80
CA THR A 28 2.42 6.20 1.91
C THR A 28 3.68 5.49 1.46
N VAL A 29 3.84 5.34 0.15
CA VAL A 29 4.99 4.72 -0.48
C VAL A 29 5.86 5.81 -1.11
N LYS A 30 7.13 5.84 -0.73
CA LYS A 30 8.15 6.67 -1.36
C LYS A 30 8.79 5.89 -2.51
N THR A 31 8.63 6.38 -3.74
CA THR A 31 9.18 5.74 -4.95
C THR A 31 10.67 6.02 -5.10
N SER A 32 11.33 5.32 -6.02
CA SER A 32 12.74 5.60 -6.36
C SER A 32 12.97 6.97 -6.98
N GLU A 33 11.91 7.62 -7.48
CA GLU A 33 11.95 8.95 -8.08
C GLU A 33 11.78 10.07 -7.03
N ASP A 34 11.80 9.72 -5.74
CA ASP A 34 11.59 10.62 -4.60
C ASP A 34 10.14 11.15 -4.47
N ASP A 35 9.20 10.59 -5.25
CA ASP A 35 7.78 10.88 -5.15
C ASP A 35 7.11 10.12 -4.01
N TYR A 36 6.02 10.69 -3.48
CA TYR A 36 5.23 10.13 -2.40
C TYR A 36 3.83 9.79 -2.90
N VAL A 37 3.49 8.50 -2.89
CA VAL A 37 2.18 8.01 -3.32
C VAL A 37 1.41 7.52 -2.11
N LYS A 38 0.29 8.17 -1.83
CA LYS A 38 -0.65 7.72 -0.79
C LYS A 38 -1.62 6.72 -1.40
N LEU A 39 -1.67 5.51 -0.83
CA LEU A 39 -2.58 4.45 -1.26
C LEU A 39 -3.54 4.09 -0.13
N GLU A 40 -4.82 3.99 -0.45
CA GLU A 40 -5.84 3.46 0.44
C GLU A 40 -5.72 1.93 0.49
N VAL A 41 -5.79 1.38 1.69
CA VAL A 41 -5.85 -0.07 1.94
C VAL A 41 -7.15 -0.36 2.67
N GLY A 42 -7.78 -1.50 2.36
CA GLY A 42 -9.07 -1.85 2.95
C GLY A 42 -9.29 -3.36 3.02
N SER A 43 -10.53 -3.74 3.33
CA SER A 43 -10.97 -5.14 3.48
C SER A 43 -10.60 -6.05 2.31
N TYR A 44 -10.51 -5.49 1.10
CA TYR A 44 -10.23 -6.24 -0.13
C TYR A 44 -8.76 -6.15 -0.57
N THR A 45 -7.91 -5.46 0.20
CA THR A 45 -6.48 -5.36 -0.09
C THR A 45 -5.78 -6.60 0.44
N THR A 46 -5.06 -7.32 -0.42
CA THR A 46 -4.18 -8.42 0.02
C THR A 46 -2.80 -7.88 0.33
N PHE A 47 -2.31 -7.99 1.56
CA PHE A 47 -1.00 -7.45 1.93
C PHE A 47 -0.10 -8.48 2.60
N ALA A 48 1.16 -8.54 2.19
CA ALA A 48 2.22 -9.27 2.88
C ALA A 48 2.77 -8.48 4.07
N THR A 49 2.89 -7.15 3.91
CA THR A 49 3.28 -6.21 4.97
C THR A 49 2.58 -4.87 4.75
N LEU A 50 2.40 -4.13 5.84
CA LEU A 50 2.03 -2.71 5.85
C LEU A 50 2.97 -1.93 6.77
N GLU A 51 4.12 -2.49 7.11
CA GLU A 51 5.07 -1.90 8.07
C GLU A 51 5.96 -0.85 7.40
N GLU A 52 6.27 0.21 8.15
CA GLU A 52 7.17 1.27 7.69
C GLU A 52 8.62 0.76 7.57
N GLY A 53 9.34 1.25 6.57
CA GLY A 53 10.70 0.83 6.24
C GLY A 53 10.77 -0.36 5.28
N GLU A 54 9.68 -1.10 5.09
CA GLU A 54 9.65 -2.22 4.17
C GLU A 54 9.57 -1.77 2.71
N LYS A 55 10.33 -2.46 1.85
CA LYS A 55 10.29 -2.26 0.40
C LYS A 55 9.18 -3.11 -0.21
N VAL A 56 8.24 -2.47 -0.91
CA VAL A 56 7.04 -3.12 -1.43
C VAL A 56 6.80 -2.82 -2.90
N LEU A 57 6.13 -3.77 -3.56
CA LEU A 57 5.47 -3.58 -4.84
C LEU A 57 3.97 -3.59 -4.61
N VAL A 58 3.31 -2.49 -4.97
CA VAL A 58 1.87 -2.30 -4.78
C VAL A 58 1.17 -2.32 -6.14
N GLN A 59 0.20 -3.20 -6.28
CA GLN A 59 -0.78 -3.12 -7.37
C GLN A 59 -1.95 -2.28 -6.89
N ALA A 60 -2.27 -1.22 -7.63
CA ALA A 60 -3.30 -0.28 -7.27
C ALA A 60 -4.23 0.03 -8.43
N GLU A 61 -5.38 0.60 -8.12
CA GLU A 61 -6.28 1.17 -9.10
C GLU A 61 -6.72 2.56 -8.65
N THR A 62 -6.78 3.49 -9.58
CA THR A 62 -7.42 4.76 -9.32
C THR A 62 -8.94 4.59 -9.41
N LEU A 63 -9.64 4.85 -8.29
CA LEU A 63 -11.09 4.76 -8.18
C LEU A 63 -11.76 6.04 -8.69
N GLY A 64 -12.46 5.93 -9.82
CA GLY A 64 -13.32 6.98 -10.37
C GLY A 64 -12.60 8.29 -10.70
N SER A 65 -13.37 9.40 -10.71
CA SER A 65 -12.85 10.75 -10.99
C SER A 65 -12.29 11.47 -9.76
N THR A 66 -12.32 10.84 -8.58
CA THR A 66 -11.87 11.44 -7.31
C THR A 66 -10.35 11.38 -7.16
N GLY A 67 -9.65 10.60 -7.99
CA GLY A 67 -8.19 10.47 -7.94
C GLY A 67 -7.68 9.67 -6.74
N VAL A 68 -8.56 8.92 -6.08
CA VAL A 68 -8.18 8.04 -4.96
C VAL A 68 -7.50 6.80 -5.52
N ILE A 69 -6.28 6.52 -5.04
CA ILE A 69 -5.51 5.35 -5.44
C ILE A 69 -5.74 4.26 -4.39
N TYR A 70 -6.44 3.19 -4.77
CA TYR A 70 -6.75 2.05 -3.90
C TYR A 70 -5.82 0.88 -4.19
N ALA A 71 -5.16 0.36 -3.16
CA ALA A 71 -4.27 -0.79 -3.28
C ALA A 71 -5.07 -2.09 -3.35
N LYS A 72 -4.88 -2.87 -4.42
CA LYS A 72 -5.39 -4.23 -4.54
C LYS A 72 -4.47 -5.23 -3.85
N SER A 73 -3.16 -5.08 -4.02
CA SER A 73 -2.18 -5.95 -3.38
C SER A 73 -0.90 -5.23 -2.99
N VAL A 74 -0.39 -5.49 -1.79
CA VAL A 74 0.91 -5.02 -1.31
C VAL A 74 1.79 -6.23 -1.06
N ILE A 75 2.84 -6.43 -1.86
CA ILE A 75 3.77 -7.55 -1.68
C ILE A 75 5.18 -7.02 -1.37
N LEU A 76 5.96 -7.80 -0.62
CA LEU A 76 7.38 -7.50 -0.41
C LEU A 76 8.11 -7.52 -1.76
N SER A 77 8.87 -6.48 -2.04
CA SER A 77 9.80 -6.46 -3.16
C SER A 77 11.04 -7.24 -2.75
N GLU A 78 11.49 -8.19 -3.57
CA GLU A 78 12.62 -9.05 -3.16
C GLU A 78 13.91 -8.27 -2.84
N ARG A 79 14.60 -8.78 -1.81
CA ARG A 79 15.83 -8.36 -1.09
C ARG A 79 15.64 -7.25 -0.05
N SER A 80 15.74 -7.60 1.24
CA SER A 80 17.04 -7.98 1.79
C SER A 80 17.03 -9.34 2.49
N ALA A 81 17.69 -10.31 1.87
CA ALA A 81 18.24 -11.44 2.59
C ALA A 81 19.25 -10.90 3.62
N LYS A 82 19.09 -11.29 4.88
CA LYS A 82 20.15 -11.26 5.87
C LYS A 82 20.44 -12.67 6.32
#